data_AF-A0A382PNQ7-F1
#
_entry.id   AF-A0A382PNQ7-F1
#
_cell.length_a   1.000
_cell.length_b   1.000
_cell.length_c   1.000
_cell.angle_alpha   90.00
_cell.angle_beta   90.00
_cell.angle_gamma   90.00
#
_symmetry.space_group_name_H-M   'P 1'
#
loop_
_entity.id
_entity.type
_entity.pdbx_description
1 polymer ?
#
loop_
_entity_poly.entity_id
_entity_poly.type
_entity_poly.pdbx_seq_one_letter_code
_entity_poly.pdbx_strand_id
1 'polypeptide(L)'
;MRIILSIPLAILLATSPVSAGDWPQWLGPNRDGVAVGEKLIQPKSGEEWPTLWKKTLGEGWATPVVTEEKVVIHHRLGTEESIDCLDASLGKPLWR
;
A
#
# COMPACT_ATOMS: atom_id res chain seq x y z
N MET A 1 30.60 -29.89 -41.74
CA MET A 1 30.27 -29.97 -40.30
C MET A 1 29.36 -28.79 -39.98
N ARG A 2 28.05 -29.01 -39.79
CA ARG A 2 27.06 -27.94 -39.56
C ARG A 2 26.90 -27.74 -38.06
N ILE A 3 27.36 -26.60 -37.55
CA ILE A 3 27.21 -26.21 -36.15
C ILE A 3 25.81 -25.59 -36.00
N ILE A 4 24.91 -26.29 -35.32
CA ILE A 4 23.59 -25.74 -34.97
C ILE A 4 23.78 -24.95 -33.66
N LEU A 5 23.76 -23.62 -33.74
CA LEU A 5 23.71 -22.77 -32.55
C LEU A 5 22.29 -22.79 -31.99
N SER A 6 22.09 -23.53 -30.91
CA SER A 6 20.86 -23.49 -30.13
C SER A 6 20.88 -22.25 -29.23
N ILE A 7 20.10 -21.22 -29.58
CA ILE A 7 19.87 -20.04 -28.72
C ILE A 7 18.87 -20.45 -27.63
N PRO A 8 19.20 -20.37 -26.33
CA PRO A 8 18.25 -20.67 -25.29
C PRO A 8 17.18 -19.57 -25.26
N LEU A 9 15.92 -19.97 -25.49
CA LEU A 9 14.77 -19.08 -25.37
C LEU A 9 14.55 -18.78 -23.88
N ALA A 10 14.99 -17.61 -23.43
CA ALA A 10 14.72 -17.13 -22.08
C ALA A 10 13.21 -16.84 -21.95
N ILE A 11 12.51 -17.66 -21.15
CA ILE A 11 11.12 -17.45 -20.79
C ILE A 11 11.09 -16.27 -19.81
N LEU A 12 10.67 -15.09 -20.30
CA LEU A 12 10.36 -13.95 -19.45
C LEU A 12 9.06 -14.28 -18.70
N LEU A 13 9.13 -14.54 -17.39
CA LEU A 13 7.93 -14.59 -16.56
C LEU A 13 7.34 -13.19 -16.53
N ALA A 14 6.22 -13.00 -17.23
CA ALA A 14 5.43 -11.77 -17.14
C ALA A 14 4.78 -11.73 -15.74
N THR A 15 5.40 -10.98 -14.83
CA THR A 15 4.77 -10.62 -13.57
C THR A 15 3.81 -9.47 -13.83
N SER A 16 2.50 -9.70 -13.74
CA SER A 16 1.54 -8.60 -13.73
C SER A 16 1.78 -7.76 -12.47
N PRO A 17 2.02 -6.44 -12.58
CA PRO A 17 2.07 -5.60 -11.40
C PRO A 17 0.70 -5.65 -10.72
N VAL A 18 0.67 -6.10 -9.47
CA VAL A 18 -0.49 -5.90 -8.60
C VAL A 18 -0.36 -4.46 -8.11
N SER A 19 -1.22 -3.59 -8.62
CA SER A 19 -1.36 -2.22 -8.13
C SER A 19 -2.64 -2.16 -7.32
N ALA A 20 -2.52 -1.78 -6.05
CA ALA A 20 -3.68 -1.34 -5.28
C ALA A 20 -4.06 0.08 -5.74
N GLY A 21 -5.34 0.40 -5.67
CA GLY A 21 -5.89 1.71 -5.97
C GLY A 21 -5.67 2.72 -4.85
N ASP A 22 -5.70 4.00 -5.22
CA ASP A 22 -5.53 5.12 -4.30
C ASP A 22 -6.78 5.35 -3.42
N TRP A 23 -6.55 5.86 -2.22
CA TRP A 23 -7.56 6.33 -1.27
C TRP A 23 -7.24 7.77 -0.81
N PRO A 24 -7.37 8.76 -1.70
CA PRO A 24 -6.76 10.08 -1.49
C PRO A 24 -7.54 11.00 -0.53
N GLN A 25 -8.74 10.60 -0.08
CA GLN A 25 -9.64 11.46 0.69
C GLN A 25 -10.60 10.66 1.58
N TRP A 26 -11.34 11.38 2.45
CA TRP A 26 -12.41 10.80 3.27
C TRP A 26 -13.40 10.03 2.40
N LEU A 27 -13.65 8.77 2.77
CA LEU A 27 -14.50 7.82 2.04
C LEU A 27 -14.03 7.45 0.62
N GLY A 28 -12.75 7.67 0.32
CA GLY A 28 -12.11 7.13 -0.89
C GLY A 28 -12.33 7.97 -2.15
N PRO A 29 -11.97 7.44 -3.33
CA PRO A 29 -11.94 8.20 -4.58
C PRO A 29 -13.30 8.82 -4.94
N ASN A 30 -14.40 8.10 -4.66
CA ASN A 30 -15.77 8.54 -4.96
C ASN A 30 -16.52 9.10 -3.74
N ARG A 31 -15.88 9.17 -2.56
CA ARG A 31 -16.49 9.61 -1.29
C ARG A 31 -17.71 8.81 -0.83
N ASP A 32 -17.76 7.52 -1.19
CA ASP A 32 -18.85 6.60 -0.89
C ASP A 32 -18.44 5.44 0.03
N GLY A 33 -17.17 5.36 0.41
CA GLY A 33 -16.63 4.32 1.28
C GLY A 33 -16.36 3.00 0.54
N VAL A 34 -16.31 3.02 -0.78
CA VAL A 34 -16.14 1.80 -1.60
C VAL A 34 -14.73 1.73 -2.19
N ALA A 35 -14.05 0.59 -1.96
CA ALA A 35 -12.80 0.25 -2.65
C ALA A 35 -13.12 -0.29 -4.05
N VAL A 36 -12.77 0.47 -5.08
CA VAL A 36 -13.13 0.17 -6.47
C VAL A 36 -12.11 -0.77 -7.11
N GLY A 37 -12.56 -1.95 -7.52
CA GLY A 37 -11.70 -2.92 -8.24
C GLY A 37 -10.73 -3.71 -7.35
N GLU A 38 -10.70 -3.44 -6.05
CA GLU A 38 -9.84 -4.13 -5.09
C GLU A 38 -10.31 -5.54 -4.79
N LYS A 39 -9.37 -6.48 -4.78
CA LYS A 39 -9.61 -7.88 -4.38
C LYS A 39 -8.79 -8.21 -3.15
N LEU A 40 -9.47 -8.33 -2.01
CA LEU A 40 -8.83 -8.75 -0.77
C LEU A 40 -8.72 -10.28 -0.74
N ILE A 41 -7.50 -10.78 -0.56
CA ILE A 41 -7.26 -12.20 -0.30
C ILE A 41 -7.53 -12.42 1.19
N GLN A 42 -8.70 -12.97 1.51
CA GLN A 42 -9.03 -13.28 2.90
C GLN A 42 -8.12 -14.39 3.43
N PRO A 43 -7.67 -14.31 4.70
CA PRO A 43 -7.02 -15.40 5.39
C PRO A 43 -7.91 -16.65 5.37
N LYS A 44 -7.30 -17.83 5.49
CA LYS A 44 -8.08 -19.05 5.67
C LYS A 44 -8.86 -18.97 7.00
N SER A 45 -9.96 -19.71 7.09
CA SER A 45 -10.78 -19.73 8.30
C SER A 45 -9.95 -20.02 9.54
N GLY A 46 -9.95 -19.07 10.49
CA GLY A 46 -9.19 -19.16 11.74
C GLY A 46 -7.80 -18.51 11.73
N GLU A 47 -7.32 -18.02 10.58
CA GLU A 47 -6.07 -17.25 10.48
C GLU A 47 -6.33 -15.74 10.68
N GLU A 48 -5.40 -15.07 11.37
CA GLU A 48 -5.39 -13.61 11.47
C GLU A 48 -4.77 -12.97 10.22
N TRP A 49 -5.14 -11.73 9.94
CA TRP A 49 -4.47 -10.96 8.90
C TRP A 49 -3.01 -10.68 9.30
N PRO A 50 -2.04 -10.88 8.39
CA PRO A 50 -0.66 -10.55 8.68
C PRO A 50 -0.54 -9.03 8.90
N THR A 51 0.09 -8.64 10.00
CA THR A 51 0.48 -7.24 10.18
C THR A 51 1.78 -6.99 9.42
N LEU A 52 1.74 -6.14 8.38
CA LEU A 52 2.93 -5.77 7.61
C LEU A 52 3.83 -4.79 8.37
N TRP A 53 3.24 -3.78 9.01
CA TRP A 53 3.93 -2.80 9.84
C TRP A 53 2.95 -2.12 10.80
N LYS A 54 3.49 -1.46 11.83
CA LYS A 54 2.74 -0.64 12.79
C LYS A 54 3.49 0.66 13.07
N LYS A 55 2.75 1.74 13.32
CA LYS A 55 3.29 3.03 13.73
C LYS A 55 2.50 3.58 14.91
N THR A 56 3.21 4.00 15.95
CA THR A 56 2.63 4.76 17.06
C THR A 56 2.36 6.19 16.61
N LEU A 57 1.13 6.67 16.84
CA LEU A 57 0.68 8.02 16.51
C LEU A 57 0.30 8.77 17.79
N GLY A 58 0.16 10.09 17.67
CA GLY A 58 -0.50 10.92 18.68
C GLY A 58 -2.03 10.80 18.61
N GLU A 59 -2.74 11.76 19.20
CA GLU A 59 -4.20 11.80 19.18
C GLU A 59 -4.71 12.23 17.80
N GLY A 60 -5.83 11.70 17.31
CA GLY A 60 -6.37 12.14 16.03
C GLY A 60 -7.67 11.45 15.66
N TRP A 61 -8.45 12.13 14.83
CA TRP A 61 -9.75 11.66 14.32
C TRP A 61 -9.77 11.54 12.78
N ALA A 62 -8.71 12.00 12.12
CA ALA A 62 -8.58 11.94 10.68
C ALA A 62 -8.28 10.52 10.22
N THR A 63 -8.91 10.08 9.13
CA THR A 63 -8.54 8.83 8.45
C THR A 63 -7.24 9.02 7.68
N PRO A 64 -6.34 8.03 7.68
CA PRO A 64 -5.20 8.04 6.76
C PRO A 64 -5.67 8.10 5.30
N VAL A 65 -4.91 8.81 4.47
CA VAL A 65 -5.10 8.79 3.01
C VAL A 65 -3.93 8.11 2.35
N VAL A 66 -4.17 7.46 1.22
CA VAL A 66 -3.15 6.73 0.46
C VAL A 66 -3.15 7.20 -0.98
N THR A 67 -1.99 7.59 -1.49
CA THR A 67 -1.80 7.88 -2.91
C THR A 67 -0.36 7.62 -3.32
N GLU A 68 -0.13 7.06 -4.50
CA GLU A 68 1.22 6.83 -5.04
C GLU A 68 2.14 6.11 -4.03
N GLU A 69 1.66 5.03 -3.42
CA GLU A 69 2.42 4.24 -2.43
C GLU A 69 2.82 5.02 -1.16
N LYS A 70 2.16 6.15 -0.88
CA LYS A 70 2.39 6.96 0.32
C LYS A 70 1.15 6.94 1.20
N VAL A 71 1.34 6.74 2.50
CA VAL A 71 0.30 6.94 3.51
C VAL A 71 0.55 8.28 4.19
N VAL A 72 -0.44 9.17 4.16
CA VAL A 72 -0.38 10.47 4.85
C VAL A 72 -1.36 10.45 6.02
N ILE A 73 -0.87 10.86 7.19
CA ILE A 73 -1.59 10.77 8.45
C ILE A 73 -1.50 12.10 9.18
N HIS A 74 -2.64 12.64 9.57
CA HIS A 74 -2.71 13.76 10.49
C HIS A 74 -2.92 13.26 11.92
N HIS A 75 -2.13 13.74 12.86
CA HIS A 75 -2.29 13.46 14.30
C HIS A 75 -1.70 14.59 15.14
N ARG A 76 -1.99 14.58 16.43
CA ARG A 76 -1.62 15.62 17.38
C ARG A 76 -0.68 15.07 18.45
N LEU A 77 0.48 15.71 18.60
CA LEU A 77 1.46 15.41 19.64
C LEU A 77 1.27 16.43 20.77
N GLY A 78 0.45 16.08 21.77
CA GLY A 78 0.04 17.02 22.80
C GLY A 78 -0.86 18.12 22.23
N THR A 79 -0.33 19.33 22.06
CA THR A 79 -1.06 20.47 21.49
C THR A 79 -0.67 20.80 20.05
N GLU A 80 0.35 20.12 19.50
CA GLU A 80 0.87 20.38 18.16
C GLU A 80 0.25 19.44 17.13
N GLU A 81 -0.33 20.01 16.07
CA GLU A 81 -0.80 19.26 14.91
C GLU A 81 0.39 18.86 14.04
N SER A 82 0.41 17.62 13.57
CA SER A 82 1.49 17.02 12.79
C SER A 82 0.92 16.20 11.64
N ILE A 83 1.63 16.21 10.51
CA ILE A 83 1.30 15.42 9.33
C ILE A 83 2.51 14.55 9.00
N ASP A 84 2.34 13.23 9.11
CA ASP A 84 3.37 12.26 8.75
C ASP A 84 3.08 11.66 7.38
N CYS A 85 4.11 11.54 6.54
CA CYS A 85 4.06 10.76 5.32
C CYS A 85 4.98 9.55 5.41
N LEU A 86 4.45 8.39 5.07
CA LEU A 86 5.11 7.09 5.16
C LEU A 86 5.06 6.38 3.82
N ASP A 87 6.06 5.55 3.56
CA ASP A 87 5.97 4.50 2.55
C ASP A 87 4.85 3.51 2.94
N ALA A 88 3.90 3.26 2.04
CA ALA A 88 2.72 2.44 2.31
C ALA A 88 3.06 0.95 2.51
N SER A 89 4.13 0.48 1.88
CA SER A 89 4.54 -0.93 1.95
C SER A 89 5.39 -1.22 3.19
N LEU A 90 6.23 -0.27 3.60
CA LEU A 90 7.22 -0.45 4.66
C LEU A 90 6.87 0.26 5.97
N GLY A 91 5.96 1.24 5.95
CA GLY A 91 5.65 2.10 7.10
C GLY A 91 6.79 3.04 7.51
N LYS A 92 7.82 3.19 6.65
CA LYS A 92 8.97 4.04 6.92
C LYS A 92 8.64 5.51 6.70
N PRO A 93 9.10 6.43 7.56
CA PRO A 93 8.87 7.86 7.37
C PRO A 93 9.60 8.36 6.12
N LEU A 94 8.86 9.11 5.30
CA LEU A 94 9.39 9.85 4.16
C LEU A 94 9.62 11.31 4.56
N TRP A 95 8.63 11.91 5.22
CA TRP A 95 8.72 13.26 5.79
C TRP A 95 7.69 13.47 6.91
N ARG A 96 7.86 14.56 7.65
CA ARG A 96 6.97 15.10 8.67
C ARG A 96 7.01 16.61 8.59
#